data_AF-A0A2W4KG51-F1
#
_entry.id   AF-A0A2W4KG51-F1
#
_cell.length_a   1.000
_cell.length_b   1.000
_cell.length_c   1.000
_cell.angle_alpha   90.00
_cell.angle_beta   90.00
_cell.angle_gamma   90.00
#
_symmetry.space_group_name_H-M   'P 1'
#
loop_
_entity.id
_entity.type
_entity.pdbx_description
1 polymer ?
#
loop_
_entity_poly.entity_id
_entity_poly.type
_entity_poly.pdbx_seq_one_letter_code
_entity_poly.pdbx_strand_id
1 'polypeptide(L)'
;MTLKEYLDNPSGKGSSTNNKEVLRNFLNRFDKFKEEKRVIKIDFVKDAKKFFIVAKVQSGSLDKLFYDCIIEITPEDKANKDFMNNGKFKVFINSPSFTFTFANAFLGKDMIITQLKHKYSKEVLKENPEIRNPYKMIGYEKIFVFTLLELVRHYRNKTLDDFREFKGILALLDKQLRTSEEILREYSLLKDKLAKEKKKEKELEKKRKEEEAKTVLANKSSQSHIKAKIKPNVSKVIKPKRKLFK
;
A
#
# COMPACT_ATOMS: atom_id res chain seq x y z
N MET A 1 -20.32 15.94 -8.25
CA MET A 1 -18.89 15.56 -8.09
C MET A 1 -18.66 14.34 -8.94
N THR A 2 -17.90 14.50 -10.02
CA THR A 2 -17.41 13.42 -10.86
C THR A 2 -16.14 12.78 -10.27
N LEU A 3 -15.66 11.67 -10.84
CA LEU A 3 -14.41 11.05 -10.39
C LEU A 3 -13.20 11.97 -10.61
N LYS A 4 -13.16 12.67 -11.75
CA LYS A 4 -12.12 13.67 -12.03
C LYS A 4 -12.18 14.83 -11.04
N GLU A 5 -13.37 15.36 -10.76
CA GLU A 5 -13.52 16.43 -9.78
C GLU A 5 -13.04 16.01 -8.38
N TYR A 6 -13.32 14.77 -7.96
CA TYR A 6 -12.79 14.23 -6.71
C TYR A 6 -11.26 14.11 -6.73
N LEU A 7 -10.68 13.60 -7.83
CA LEU A 7 -9.22 13.46 -7.96
C LEU A 7 -8.52 14.83 -7.96
N ASP A 8 -9.10 15.83 -8.60
CA ASP A 8 -8.55 17.19 -8.65
C ASP A 8 -8.71 17.91 -7.31
N ASN A 9 -9.89 17.80 -6.68
CA ASN A 9 -10.18 18.38 -5.38
C ASN A 9 -11.38 17.70 -4.67
N PRO A 10 -11.12 16.81 -3.68
CA PRO A 10 -12.18 16.08 -2.97
C PRO A 10 -12.99 16.98 -2.02
N SER A 11 -12.43 18.12 -1.61
CA SER A 11 -13.10 19.09 -0.73
C SER A 11 -14.12 19.98 -1.47
N GLY A 12 -14.11 19.98 -2.81
CA GLY A 12 -15.02 20.75 -3.64
C GLY A 12 -14.48 22.10 -4.11
N LYS A 13 -15.14 22.68 -5.12
CA LYS A 13 -14.77 23.97 -5.72
C LYS A 13 -14.85 25.08 -4.65
N GLY A 14 -13.77 25.87 -4.51
CA GLY A 14 -13.69 26.98 -3.55
C GLY A 14 -13.03 26.67 -2.20
N SER A 15 -12.61 25.43 -1.92
CA SER A 15 -11.85 25.14 -0.69
C SER A 15 -10.43 25.72 -0.77
N SER A 16 -9.99 26.44 0.27
CA SER A 16 -8.63 27.01 0.41
C SER A 16 -7.53 25.99 0.72
N THR A 17 -7.86 24.70 0.82
CA THR A 17 -6.93 23.63 1.18
C THR A 17 -5.90 23.38 0.07
N ASN A 18 -4.61 23.16 0.44
CA ASN A 18 -3.50 22.83 -0.47
C ASN A 18 -3.61 21.42 -1.11
N ASN A 19 -4.71 21.14 -1.80
CA ASN A 19 -5.02 19.82 -2.35
C ASN A 19 -4.00 19.34 -3.40
N LYS A 20 -3.33 20.25 -4.11
CA LYS A 20 -2.30 19.91 -5.10
C LYS A 20 -1.08 19.23 -4.46
N GLU A 21 -0.63 19.72 -3.31
CA GLU A 21 0.51 19.14 -2.60
C GLU A 21 0.15 17.78 -1.99
N VAL A 22 -1.05 17.67 -1.42
CA VAL A 22 -1.56 16.40 -0.91
C VAL A 22 -1.67 15.37 -2.04
N LEU A 23 -2.22 15.74 -3.20
CA LEU A 23 -2.29 14.86 -4.36
C LEU A 23 -0.90 14.45 -4.86
N ARG A 24 0.07 15.37 -4.89
CA ARG A 24 1.47 15.06 -5.22
C ARG A 24 2.07 14.03 -4.26
N ASN A 25 1.78 14.13 -2.97
CA ASN A 25 2.18 13.11 -2.00
C ASN A 25 1.55 11.75 -2.28
N PHE A 26 0.30 11.69 -2.75
CA PHE A 26 -0.32 10.44 -3.18
C PHE A 26 0.30 9.89 -4.47
N LEU A 27 0.64 10.75 -5.44
CA LEU A 27 1.35 10.34 -6.66
C LEU A 27 2.69 9.67 -6.32
N ASN A 28 3.52 10.30 -5.48
CA ASN A 28 4.80 9.73 -5.05
C ASN A 28 4.62 8.37 -4.35
N ARG A 29 3.59 8.25 -3.50
CA ARG A 29 3.27 6.98 -2.82
C ARG A 29 2.77 5.92 -3.80
N PHE A 30 2.06 6.32 -4.85
CA PHE A 30 1.58 5.43 -5.90
C PHE A 30 2.73 4.95 -6.78
N ASP A 31 3.68 5.82 -7.12
CA ASP A 31 4.89 5.45 -7.87
C ASP A 31 5.70 4.41 -7.09
N LYS A 32 5.97 4.66 -5.80
CA LYS A 32 6.63 3.68 -4.92
C LYS A 32 5.85 2.36 -4.84
N PHE A 33 4.53 2.43 -4.75
CA PHE A 33 3.68 1.24 -4.74
C PHE A 33 3.85 0.40 -6.01
N LYS A 34 3.98 1.04 -7.17
CA LYS A 34 4.26 0.37 -8.45
C LYS A 34 5.69 -0.17 -8.55
N GLU A 35 6.69 0.56 -8.05
CA GLU A 35 8.08 0.12 -7.97
C GLU A 35 8.23 -1.16 -7.13
N GLU A 36 7.49 -1.24 -6.02
CA GLU A 36 7.38 -2.44 -5.19
C GLU A 36 6.57 -3.59 -5.85
N LYS A 37 6.19 -3.43 -7.12
CA LYS A 37 5.40 -4.39 -7.92
C LYS A 37 4.08 -4.80 -7.25
N ARG A 38 3.48 -3.87 -6.51
CA ARG A 38 2.19 -4.10 -5.86
C ARG A 38 1.07 -4.10 -6.88
N VAL A 39 0.10 -4.99 -6.66
CA VAL A 39 -0.94 -5.29 -7.64
C VAL A 39 -2.20 -4.46 -7.41
N ILE A 40 -2.74 -3.90 -8.50
CA ILE A 40 -4.10 -3.38 -8.58
C ILE A 40 -4.79 -4.15 -9.70
N LYS A 41 -5.89 -4.85 -9.37
CA LYS A 41 -6.74 -5.53 -10.37
C LYS A 41 -7.99 -4.69 -10.56
N ILE A 42 -8.39 -4.44 -11.80
CA ILE A 42 -9.58 -3.65 -12.13
C ILE A 42 -10.43 -4.40 -13.14
N ASP A 43 -11.71 -4.58 -12.82
CA ASP A 43 -12.74 -5.07 -13.72
C ASP A 43 -13.79 -3.98 -13.99
N PHE A 44 -14.28 -3.94 -15.23
CA PHE A 44 -15.27 -2.98 -15.71
C PHE A 44 -16.56 -3.71 -16.07
N VAL A 45 -17.64 -3.41 -15.36
CA VAL A 45 -18.88 -4.16 -15.43
C VAL A 45 -20.07 -3.21 -15.43
N LYS A 46 -21.08 -3.44 -16.26
CA LYS A 46 -22.34 -2.67 -16.24
C LYS A 46 -23.53 -3.57 -15.96
N ASP A 47 -24.51 -3.00 -15.26
CA ASP A 47 -25.81 -3.63 -15.00
C ASP A 47 -26.89 -2.57 -15.26
N ALA A 48 -27.61 -2.75 -16.37
CA ALA A 48 -28.56 -1.78 -16.88
C ALA A 48 -27.95 -0.37 -17.08
N LYS A 49 -28.35 0.61 -16.27
CA LYS A 49 -27.90 2.02 -16.37
C LYS A 49 -26.75 2.36 -15.43
N LYS A 50 -26.26 1.39 -14.67
CA LYS A 50 -25.19 1.57 -13.68
C LYS A 50 -23.91 0.92 -14.16
N PHE A 51 -22.81 1.64 -13.98
CA PHE A 51 -21.48 1.20 -14.37
C PHE A 51 -20.65 1.00 -13.11
N PHE A 52 -19.95 -0.11 -13.04
CA PHE A 52 -19.20 -0.55 -11.88
C PHE A 52 -17.74 -0.75 -12.26
N ILE A 53 -16.86 -0.11 -11.49
CA ILE A 53 -15.44 -0.39 -11.51
C ILE A 53 -15.14 -1.17 -10.22
N VAL A 54 -14.72 -2.42 -10.38
CA VAL A 54 -14.41 -3.34 -9.29
C VAL A 54 -12.89 -3.40 -9.17
N ALA A 55 -12.33 -2.74 -8.16
CA ALA A 55 -10.90 -2.73 -7.93
C ALA A 55 -10.50 -3.55 -6.71
N LYS A 56 -9.46 -4.39 -6.85
CA LYS A 56 -8.75 -5.03 -5.74
C LYS A 56 -7.35 -4.46 -5.65
N VAL A 57 -7.08 -3.74 -4.56
CA VAL A 57 -5.82 -3.01 -4.33
C VAL A 57 -5.03 -3.72 -3.23
N GLN A 58 -3.82 -4.18 -3.53
CA GLN A 58 -2.94 -4.79 -2.53
C GLN A 58 -2.57 -3.77 -1.43
N SER A 59 -2.41 -4.22 -0.20
CA SER A 59 -1.91 -3.38 0.89
C SER A 59 -0.44 -3.05 0.64
N GLY A 60 -0.08 -1.77 0.75
CA GLY A 60 1.32 -1.33 0.66
C GLY A 60 2.17 -1.69 1.90
N SER A 61 1.59 -2.36 2.90
CA SER A 61 2.31 -2.75 4.13
C SER A 61 2.27 -4.26 4.42
N LEU A 62 1.37 -5.00 3.76
CA LEU A 62 1.13 -6.42 4.01
C LEU A 62 0.88 -7.14 2.68
N ASP A 63 1.78 -8.04 2.30
CA ASP A 63 1.79 -8.63 0.96
C ASP A 63 0.55 -9.47 0.63
N LYS A 64 -0.09 -10.06 1.64
CA LYS A 64 -1.22 -10.98 1.46
C LYS A 64 -2.59 -10.32 1.63
N LEU A 65 -2.61 -9.04 1.98
CA LEU A 65 -3.86 -8.32 2.22
C LEU A 65 -4.23 -7.49 1.00
N PHE A 66 -5.50 -7.62 0.58
CA PHE A 66 -6.09 -6.79 -0.47
C PHE A 66 -7.30 -6.06 0.09
N TYR A 67 -7.48 -4.82 -0.34
CA TYR A 67 -8.68 -4.03 -0.10
C TYR A 67 -9.52 -3.96 -1.36
N ASP A 68 -10.83 -3.95 -1.19
CA ASP A 68 -11.80 -3.83 -2.26
C ASP A 68 -12.26 -2.37 -2.36
N CYS A 69 -12.31 -1.85 -3.59
CA CYS A 69 -12.84 -0.54 -3.93
C CYS A 69 -13.80 -0.68 -5.10
N ILE A 70 -15.09 -0.54 -4.83
CA ILE A 70 -16.16 -0.57 -5.82
C ILE A 70 -16.58 0.86 -6.09
N ILE A 71 -16.65 1.24 -7.36
CA ILE A 71 -17.15 2.54 -7.79
C ILE A 71 -18.38 2.29 -8.64
N GLU A 72 -19.54 2.76 -8.20
CA GLU A 72 -20.76 2.84 -8.99
C GLU A 72 -20.84 4.21 -9.64
N ILE A 73 -20.99 4.27 -10.95
CA ILE A 73 -21.15 5.48 -11.74
C ILE A 73 -22.55 5.47 -12.34
N THR A 74 -23.25 6.59 -12.17
CA THR A 74 -24.52 6.86 -12.84
C THR A 74 -24.30 8.03 -13.81
N PRO A 75 -24.13 7.76 -15.11
CA PRO A 75 -23.95 8.78 -16.13
C PRO A 75 -25.08 9.82 -16.11
N GLU A 76 -24.73 11.09 -16.19
CA GLU A 76 -25.70 12.19 -16.31
C GLU A 76 -25.99 12.51 -17.78
N ASP A 77 -24.96 12.45 -18.63
CA ASP A 77 -25.09 12.62 -20.07
C ASP A 77 -24.84 11.29 -20.79
N LYS A 78 -25.79 10.82 -21.61
CA LYS A 78 -25.62 9.57 -22.37
C LYS A 78 -24.66 9.71 -23.55
N ALA A 79 -24.46 10.92 -24.08
CA ALA A 79 -23.57 11.16 -25.20
C ALA A 79 -22.10 11.17 -24.76
N ASN A 80 -21.82 11.65 -23.55
CA ASN A 80 -20.48 11.64 -22.99
C ASN A 80 -20.07 10.22 -22.56
N LYS A 81 -19.12 9.62 -23.27
CA LYS A 81 -18.66 8.25 -22.96
C LYS A 81 -17.51 8.20 -21.95
N ASP A 82 -16.99 9.34 -21.52
CA ASP A 82 -15.91 9.43 -20.55
C ASP A 82 -16.44 9.30 -19.12
N PHE A 83 -16.28 8.12 -18.54
CA PHE A 83 -16.75 7.83 -17.18
C PHE A 83 -16.01 8.60 -16.08
N MET A 84 -14.82 9.18 -16.34
CA MET A 84 -14.11 9.99 -15.35
C MET A 84 -14.77 11.36 -15.17
N ASN A 85 -15.35 11.88 -16.24
CA ASN A 85 -16.00 13.20 -16.29
C ASN A 85 -17.53 13.14 -16.35
N ASN A 86 -18.11 11.95 -16.47
CA ASN A 86 -19.54 11.79 -16.65
C ASN A 86 -20.23 11.19 -15.43
N GLY A 87 -21.04 12.01 -14.77
CA GLY A 87 -22.02 11.57 -13.79
C GLY A 87 -21.54 11.54 -12.34
N LYS A 88 -22.50 11.22 -11.47
CA LYS A 88 -22.25 11.06 -10.03
C LYS A 88 -21.71 9.67 -9.77
N PHE A 89 -20.88 9.57 -8.75
CA PHE A 89 -20.36 8.30 -8.28
C PHE A 89 -20.78 8.00 -6.84
N LYS A 90 -20.86 6.71 -6.54
CA LYS A 90 -20.92 6.16 -5.18
C LYS A 90 -19.81 5.13 -5.03
N VAL A 91 -19.30 4.93 -3.82
CA VAL A 91 -18.23 3.97 -3.56
C VAL A 91 -18.56 3.01 -2.43
N PHE A 92 -17.90 1.86 -2.47
CA PHE A 92 -17.68 1.00 -1.32
C PHE A 92 -16.19 0.71 -1.22
N ILE A 93 -15.60 0.99 -0.06
CA ILE A 93 -14.18 0.74 0.23
C ILE A 93 -14.09 0.11 1.62
N ASN A 94 -13.45 -1.06 1.73
CA ASN A 94 -13.31 -1.78 3.01
C ASN A 94 -11.95 -1.59 3.69
N SER A 95 -11.20 -0.54 3.32
CA SER A 95 -9.93 -0.22 3.98
C SER A 95 -10.13 0.33 5.40
N PRO A 96 -9.22 0.06 6.34
CA PRO A 96 -9.28 0.65 7.69
C PRO A 96 -9.25 2.19 7.65
N SER A 97 -8.44 2.77 6.77
CA SER A 97 -8.34 4.23 6.61
C SER A 97 -9.67 4.84 6.19
N PHE A 98 -10.35 4.25 5.20
CA PHE A 98 -11.65 4.72 4.76
C PHE A 98 -12.69 4.57 5.86
N THR A 99 -12.78 3.37 6.45
CA THR A 99 -13.77 3.02 7.47
C THR A 99 -13.77 4.00 8.63
N PHE A 100 -12.60 4.30 9.20
CA PHE A 100 -12.50 5.16 10.40
C PHE A 100 -12.40 6.66 10.13
N THR A 101 -12.15 7.08 8.89
CA THR A 101 -11.87 8.50 8.58
C THR A 101 -12.91 9.10 7.64
N PHE A 102 -13.35 8.37 6.63
CA PHE A 102 -14.12 8.93 5.52
C PHE A 102 -15.50 8.31 5.33
N ALA A 103 -15.72 7.07 5.77
CA ALA A 103 -16.98 6.37 5.52
C ALA A 103 -18.21 7.14 6.01
N ASN A 104 -18.17 7.73 7.22
CA ASN A 104 -19.26 8.56 7.74
C ASN A 104 -19.49 9.84 6.93
N ALA A 105 -18.41 10.53 6.51
CA ALA A 105 -18.50 11.72 5.67
C ALA A 105 -19.12 11.40 4.29
N PHE A 106 -18.71 10.30 3.68
CA PHE A 106 -19.28 9.82 2.41
C PHE A 106 -20.73 9.38 2.58
N LEU A 107 -21.08 8.74 3.70
CA LEU A 107 -22.46 8.35 4.02
C LEU A 107 -23.37 9.58 4.13
N GLY A 108 -22.93 10.62 4.83
CA GLY A 108 -23.68 11.88 4.99
C GLY A 108 -23.91 12.64 3.68
N LYS A 109 -23.12 12.37 2.64
CA LYS A 109 -23.26 12.96 1.29
C LYS A 109 -23.88 12.00 0.26
N ASP A 110 -24.43 10.87 0.70
CA ASP A 110 -24.97 9.80 -0.16
C ASP A 110 -23.98 9.29 -1.24
N MET A 111 -22.69 9.28 -0.90
CA MET A 111 -21.61 8.80 -1.77
C MET A 111 -21.23 7.34 -1.50
N ILE A 112 -22.01 6.62 -0.68
CA ILE A 112 -21.82 5.19 -0.42
C ILE A 112 -22.84 4.38 -1.22
N ILE A 113 -22.41 3.28 -1.84
CA ILE A 113 -23.30 2.34 -2.54
C ILE A 113 -24.29 1.75 -1.52
N THR A 114 -25.58 2.10 -1.65
CA THR A 114 -26.61 1.81 -0.65
C THR A 114 -26.71 0.33 -0.30
N GLN A 115 -26.63 -0.54 -1.30
CA GLN A 115 -26.72 -1.99 -1.15
C GLN A 115 -25.59 -2.57 -0.31
N LEU A 116 -24.41 -1.93 -0.31
CA LEU A 116 -23.22 -2.39 0.39
C LEU A 116 -23.01 -1.66 1.74
N LYS A 117 -23.92 -0.75 2.15
CA LYS A 117 -23.80 0.01 3.42
C LYS A 117 -23.67 -0.91 4.63
N HIS A 118 -24.39 -2.03 4.64
CA HIS A 118 -24.41 -2.98 5.75
C HIS A 118 -23.09 -3.73 5.96
N LYS A 119 -22.11 -3.59 5.04
CA LYS A 119 -20.76 -4.13 5.18
C LYS A 119 -19.86 -3.26 6.08
N TYR A 120 -20.32 -2.06 6.44
CA TYR A 120 -19.71 -1.23 7.46
C TYR A 120 -20.25 -1.57 8.85
N SER A 121 -19.43 -1.35 9.86
CA SER A 121 -19.84 -1.56 11.26
C SER A 121 -20.94 -0.56 11.67
N LYS A 122 -21.70 -0.89 12.72
CA LYS A 122 -22.82 -0.05 13.17
C LYS A 122 -22.35 1.33 13.64
N GLU A 123 -21.16 1.40 14.23
CA GLU A 123 -20.50 2.62 14.70
C GLU A 123 -20.31 3.58 13.53
N VAL A 124 -19.77 3.10 12.40
CA VAL A 124 -19.59 3.93 11.19
C VAL A 124 -20.91 4.49 10.66
N LEU A 125 -21.98 3.69 10.75
CA LEU A 125 -23.30 4.03 10.22
C LEU A 125 -24.10 4.97 11.12
N LYS A 126 -23.86 4.96 12.44
CA LYS A 126 -24.70 5.65 13.43
C LYS A 126 -23.98 6.77 14.18
N GLU A 127 -22.69 6.63 14.41
CA GLU A 127 -21.93 7.53 15.28
C GLU A 127 -21.24 8.61 14.44
N ASN A 128 -21.18 9.81 15.00
CA ASN A 128 -20.39 10.88 14.39
C ASN A 128 -18.91 10.66 14.72
N PRO A 129 -18.00 10.85 13.75
CA PRO A 129 -16.57 10.77 14.03
C PRO A 129 -16.17 11.91 14.97
N GLU A 130 -15.50 11.61 16.07
CA GLU A 130 -15.01 12.64 17.01
C GLU A 130 -13.52 12.92 16.83
N ILE A 131 -12.72 11.90 16.48
CA ILE A 131 -11.25 11.98 16.51
C ILE A 131 -10.65 12.22 15.12
N ARG A 132 -10.90 11.33 14.15
CA ARG A 132 -10.15 11.31 12.88
C ARG A 132 -10.66 12.29 11.83
N ASN A 133 -11.95 12.58 11.82
CA ASN A 133 -12.57 13.50 10.87
C ASN A 133 -13.82 14.17 11.46
N PRO A 134 -13.70 14.93 12.56
CA PRO A 134 -14.84 15.54 13.24
C PRO A 134 -15.68 16.46 12.34
N TYR A 135 -15.04 17.10 11.37
CA TYR A 135 -15.70 18.01 10.42
C TYR A 135 -16.31 17.30 9.21
N LYS A 136 -16.27 15.96 9.15
CA LYS A 136 -16.84 15.14 8.07
C LYS A 136 -16.42 15.61 6.68
N MET A 137 -15.15 15.98 6.54
CA MET A 137 -14.59 16.42 5.26
C MET A 137 -14.42 15.24 4.31
N ILE A 138 -14.70 15.47 3.03
CA ILE A 138 -14.35 14.55 1.95
C ILE A 138 -12.92 14.88 1.56
N GLY A 139 -12.00 14.00 1.94
CA GLY A 139 -10.57 14.12 1.63
C GLY A 139 -10.10 12.97 0.74
N TYR A 140 -8.82 13.01 0.40
CA TYR A 140 -8.19 11.93 -0.36
C TYR A 140 -8.07 10.65 0.49
N GLU A 141 -8.83 9.63 0.11
CA GLU A 141 -8.61 8.27 0.62
C GLU A 141 -7.68 7.46 -0.29
N LYS A 142 -6.70 6.79 0.30
CA LYS A 142 -5.59 6.14 -0.40
C LYS A 142 -6.04 5.11 -1.43
N ILE A 143 -6.87 4.15 -1.03
CA ILE A 143 -7.29 3.05 -1.91
C ILE A 143 -8.07 3.63 -3.08
N PHE A 144 -8.98 4.58 -2.81
CA PHE A 144 -9.74 5.22 -3.87
C PHE A 144 -8.84 6.00 -4.83
N VAL A 145 -7.94 6.85 -4.31
CA VAL A 145 -6.99 7.61 -5.14
C VAL A 145 -6.10 6.70 -5.96
N PHE A 146 -5.60 5.60 -5.38
CA PHE A 146 -4.77 4.64 -6.11
C PHE A 146 -5.55 3.98 -7.24
N THR A 147 -6.82 3.62 -7.00
CA THR A 147 -7.71 3.14 -8.07
C THR A 147 -7.87 4.20 -9.16
N LEU A 148 -8.13 5.47 -8.83
CA LEU A 148 -8.28 6.52 -9.84
C LEU A 148 -7.00 6.80 -10.64
N LEU A 149 -5.84 6.79 -9.97
CA LEU A 149 -4.54 6.95 -10.64
C LEU A 149 -4.25 5.77 -11.59
N GLU A 150 -4.64 4.56 -11.20
CA GLU A 150 -4.55 3.39 -12.07
C GLU A 150 -5.43 3.53 -13.31
N LEU A 151 -6.66 4.02 -13.14
CA LEU A 151 -7.58 4.31 -14.24
C LEU A 151 -6.97 5.34 -15.21
N VAL A 152 -6.44 6.46 -14.68
CA VAL A 152 -5.84 7.52 -15.49
C VAL A 152 -4.57 7.06 -16.23
N ARG A 153 -3.74 6.20 -15.63
CA ARG A 153 -2.47 5.80 -16.25
C ARG A 153 -2.60 4.62 -17.20
N HIS A 154 -3.43 3.63 -16.88
CA HIS A 154 -3.50 2.37 -17.60
C HIS A 154 -4.80 2.16 -18.38
N TYR A 155 -5.87 2.90 -18.02
CA TYR A 155 -7.20 2.73 -18.61
C TYR A 155 -7.78 4.03 -19.18
N ARG A 156 -6.94 5.04 -19.48
CA ARG A 156 -7.38 6.36 -19.99
C ARG A 156 -8.21 6.31 -21.27
N ASN A 157 -8.04 5.27 -22.08
CA ASN A 157 -8.75 5.10 -23.35
C ASN A 157 -10.05 4.29 -23.18
N LYS A 158 -10.32 3.73 -21.99
CA LYS A 158 -11.58 3.05 -21.73
C LYS A 158 -12.71 4.06 -21.63
N THR A 159 -13.86 3.65 -22.13
CA THR A 159 -15.11 4.41 -22.15
C THR A 159 -16.23 3.57 -21.56
N LEU A 160 -17.42 4.16 -21.40
CA LEU A 160 -18.61 3.42 -20.94
C LEU A 160 -18.97 2.22 -21.84
N ASP A 161 -18.61 2.26 -23.13
CA ASP A 161 -18.89 1.16 -24.06
C ASP A 161 -18.05 -0.10 -23.76
N ASP A 162 -16.89 0.06 -23.14
CA ASP A 162 -15.96 -1.03 -22.80
C ASP A 162 -16.40 -1.84 -21.58
N PHE A 163 -17.47 -1.43 -20.89
CA PHE A 163 -17.97 -2.12 -19.71
C PHE A 163 -18.77 -3.35 -20.12
N ARG A 164 -18.37 -4.51 -19.58
CA ARG A 164 -19.02 -5.79 -19.85
C ARG A 164 -20.36 -5.87 -19.14
N GLU A 165 -21.41 -6.28 -19.85
CA GLU A 165 -22.72 -6.53 -19.24
C GLU A 165 -22.64 -7.68 -18.22
N PHE A 166 -23.16 -7.46 -17.02
CA PHE A 166 -23.33 -8.49 -15.99
C PHE A 166 -24.55 -8.17 -15.13
N LYS A 167 -25.63 -8.91 -15.35
CA LYS A 167 -26.86 -8.76 -14.57
C LYS A 167 -26.66 -9.27 -13.15
N GLY A 168 -27.09 -8.48 -12.16
CA GLY A 168 -27.02 -8.87 -10.75
C GLY A 168 -25.63 -8.73 -10.14
N ILE A 169 -24.77 -7.87 -10.69
CA ILE A 169 -23.41 -7.65 -10.18
C ILE A 169 -23.39 -7.25 -8.71
N LEU A 170 -24.34 -6.42 -8.27
CA LEU A 170 -24.42 -6.01 -6.86
C LEU A 170 -24.71 -7.18 -5.92
N ALA A 171 -25.56 -8.13 -6.32
CA ALA A 171 -25.83 -9.33 -5.50
C ALA A 171 -24.61 -10.27 -5.44
N LEU A 172 -23.81 -10.34 -6.51
CA LEU A 172 -22.56 -11.07 -6.51
C LEU A 172 -21.53 -10.40 -5.60
N LEU A 173 -21.33 -9.08 -5.78
CA LEU A 173 -20.40 -8.29 -4.97
C LEU A 173 -20.77 -8.37 -3.49
N ASP A 174 -22.05 -8.29 -3.17
CA ASP A 174 -22.50 -8.41 -1.79
C ASP A 174 -22.09 -9.74 -1.13
N LYS A 175 -22.13 -10.85 -1.86
CA LYS A 175 -21.69 -12.15 -1.34
C LYS A 175 -20.16 -12.27 -1.25
N GLN A 176 -19.43 -11.66 -2.17
CA GLN A 176 -17.98 -11.83 -2.29
C GLN A 176 -17.17 -10.83 -1.46
N LEU A 177 -17.73 -9.64 -1.21
CA LEU A 177 -17.03 -8.57 -0.52
C LEU A 177 -16.98 -8.83 0.98
N ARG A 178 -15.76 -8.72 1.50
CA ARG A 178 -15.47 -8.74 2.93
C ARG A 178 -15.99 -7.46 3.57
N THR A 179 -16.56 -7.62 4.75
CA THR A 179 -16.93 -6.54 5.66
C THR A 179 -15.69 -5.80 6.16
N SER A 180 -15.90 -4.58 6.64
CA SER A 180 -14.84 -3.80 7.30
C SER A 180 -14.23 -4.52 8.50
N GLU A 181 -15.03 -5.23 9.30
CA GLU A 181 -14.54 -6.01 10.44
C GLU A 181 -13.67 -7.19 10.04
N GLU A 182 -14.05 -7.96 9.02
CA GLU A 182 -13.26 -9.08 8.52
C GLU A 182 -11.87 -8.60 8.05
N ILE A 183 -11.82 -7.49 7.32
CA ILE A 183 -10.55 -6.87 6.88
C ILE A 183 -9.71 -6.43 8.08
N LEU A 184 -10.31 -5.87 9.12
CA LEU A 184 -9.59 -5.45 10.32
C LEU A 184 -8.99 -6.63 11.08
N ARG A 185 -9.76 -7.72 11.22
CA ARG A 185 -9.27 -8.97 11.83
C ARG A 185 -8.11 -9.55 11.03
N GLU A 186 -8.26 -9.65 9.70
CA GLU A 186 -7.21 -10.13 8.80
C GLU A 186 -5.94 -9.26 8.90
N TYR A 187 -6.11 -7.93 8.89
CA TYR A 187 -5.02 -6.97 9.06
C TYR A 187 -4.26 -7.20 10.37
N SER A 188 -4.96 -7.34 11.49
CA SER A 188 -4.34 -7.58 12.80
C SER A 188 -3.55 -8.88 12.81
N LEU A 189 -4.14 -9.97 12.33
CA LEU A 189 -3.50 -11.29 12.30
C LEU A 189 -2.23 -11.28 11.44
N LEU A 190 -2.28 -10.67 10.25
CA LEU A 190 -1.13 -10.57 9.35
C LEU A 190 -0.03 -9.67 9.94
N LYS A 191 -0.41 -8.58 10.60
CA LYS A 191 0.54 -7.67 11.26
C LYS A 191 1.25 -8.36 12.42
N ASP A 192 0.52 -9.10 13.25
CA ASP A 192 1.08 -9.87 14.37
C ASP A 192 2.01 -10.98 13.89
N LYS A 193 1.62 -11.67 12.81
CA LYS A 193 2.46 -12.68 12.17
C LYS A 193 3.77 -12.06 11.67
N LEU A 194 3.69 -10.94 10.96
CA LEU A 194 4.86 -10.22 10.44
C LEU A 194 5.78 -9.75 11.59
N ALA A 195 5.21 -9.28 12.71
CA ALA A 195 5.97 -8.87 13.89
C ALA A 195 6.72 -10.07 14.52
N LYS A 196 6.05 -11.23 14.64
CA LYS A 196 6.66 -12.47 15.14
C LYS A 196 7.79 -12.97 14.23
N GLU A 197 7.59 -12.93 12.91
CA GLU A 197 8.61 -13.32 11.92
C GLU A 197 9.85 -12.42 12.03
N LYS A 198 9.66 -11.09 12.08
CA LYS A 198 10.76 -10.13 12.28
C LYS A 198 11.50 -10.32 13.61
N LYS A 199 10.80 -10.70 14.68
CA LYS A 199 11.43 -10.98 15.97
C LYS A 199 12.31 -12.23 15.88
N LYS A 200 11.81 -13.31 15.29
CA LYS A 200 12.57 -14.54 15.07
C LYS A 200 13.81 -14.33 14.20
N GLU A 201 13.68 -13.54 13.13
CA GLU A 201 14.80 -13.21 12.25
C GLU A 201 15.90 -12.44 12.98
N LYS A 202 15.54 -11.44 13.80
CA LYS A 202 16.50 -10.70 14.63
C LYS A 202 17.19 -11.58 15.67
N GLU A 203 16.46 -12.49 16.30
CA GLU A 203 17.03 -13.45 17.25
C GLU A 203 18.01 -14.41 16.58
N LEU A 204 17.69 -14.89 15.37
CA LEU A 204 18.56 -15.74 14.57
C LEU A 204 19.81 -14.99 14.10
N GLU A 205 19.67 -13.75 13.66
CA GLU A 205 20.80 -12.90 13.24
C GLU A 205 21.73 -12.60 14.42
N LYS A 206 21.18 -12.36 15.62
CA LYS A 206 21.96 -12.17 16.84
C LYS A 206 22.76 -13.44 17.18
N LYS A 207 22.14 -14.61 17.14
CA LYS A 207 22.82 -15.90 17.36
C LYS A 207 23.93 -16.14 16.34
N ARG A 208 23.69 -15.88 15.05
CA ARG A 208 24.71 -15.97 14.00
C ARG A 208 25.91 -15.06 14.28
N LYS A 209 25.68 -13.80 14.66
CA LYS A 209 26.76 -12.85 14.99
C LYS A 209 27.55 -13.28 16.22
N GLU A 210 26.88 -13.84 17.24
CA GLU A 210 27.54 -14.40 18.43
C GLU A 210 28.40 -15.63 18.10
N GLU A 211 27.91 -16.51 17.22
CA GLU A 211 28.67 -17.67 16.73
C GLU A 211 29.86 -17.24 15.88
N GLU A 212 29.67 -16.34 14.90
CA GLU A 212 30.74 -15.77 14.06
C GLU A 212 31.83 -15.10 14.93
N ALA A 213 31.44 -14.35 15.98
CA ALA A 213 32.39 -13.75 16.92
C ALA A 213 33.21 -14.79 17.71
N LYS A 214 32.57 -15.88 18.17
CA LYS A 214 33.26 -16.98 18.88
C LYS A 214 34.27 -17.69 17.97
N THR A 215 33.94 -17.92 16.70
CA THR A 215 34.84 -18.57 15.73
C THR A 215 36.06 -17.70 15.42
N VAL A 216 35.88 -16.38 15.31
CA VAL A 216 37.00 -15.42 15.11
C VAL A 216 37.93 -15.37 16.33
N LEU A 217 37.39 -15.43 17.54
CA LEU A 217 38.17 -15.49 18.78
C LEU A 217 38.97 -16.79 18.90
N ALA A 218 38.38 -17.94 18.57
CA ALA A 218 39.05 -19.25 18.57
C ALA A 218 40.21 -19.35 17.55
N ASN A 219 40.08 -18.69 16.40
CA ASN A 219 41.16 -18.64 15.40
C ASN A 219 42.32 -17.72 15.81
N LYS A 220 42.07 -16.65 16.58
CA LYS A 220 43.13 -15.77 17.11
C LYS A 220 43.96 -16.46 18.20
N SER A 221 43.36 -17.27 19.08
CA SER A 221 44.09 -18.03 20.10
C SER A 221 44.99 -19.14 19.51
N SER A 222 44.63 -19.67 18.33
CA SER A 222 45.42 -20.69 17.64
C SER A 222 46.67 -20.11 16.94
N GLN A 223 46.63 -18.84 16.52
CA GLN A 223 47.80 -18.16 15.92
C GLN A 223 48.82 -17.65 16.95
N SER A 224 48.41 -17.39 18.20
CA SER A 224 49.34 -16.96 19.27
C SER A 224 50.27 -18.09 19.76
N HIS A 225 49.89 -19.36 19.60
CA HIS A 225 50.75 -20.48 19.98
C HIS A 225 51.83 -20.85 18.95
N ILE A 226 51.73 -20.37 17.70
CA ILE A 226 52.73 -20.67 16.66
C ILE A 226 53.94 -19.72 16.74
N LYS A 227 53.81 -18.52 17.31
CA LYS A 227 54.91 -17.53 17.39
C LYS A 227 55.89 -17.72 18.55
N ALA A 228 55.69 -18.71 19.44
CA ALA A 228 56.55 -18.91 20.62
C ALA A 228 57.77 -19.83 20.41
N LYS A 229 58.03 -20.33 19.18
CA LYS A 229 59.21 -21.17 18.88
C LYS A 229 59.94 -20.74 17.60
N ILE A 230 60.52 -19.54 17.58
CA ILE A 230 61.62 -19.22 16.66
C ILE A 230 62.73 -18.55 17.47
N LYS A 231 63.73 -19.32 17.89
CA LYS A 231 64.99 -18.79 18.41
C LYS A 231 65.75 -18.10 17.26
N PRO A 232 66.25 -16.87 17.43
CA PRO A 232 67.07 -16.24 16.40
C PRO A 232 68.44 -16.94 16.34
N ASN A 233 68.75 -17.53 15.18
CA ASN A 233 70.07 -18.07 14.90
C ASN A 233 70.97 -16.90 14.44
N VAL A 234 71.95 -16.55 15.27
CA VAL A 234 72.91 -15.46 15.00
C VAL A 234 73.91 -15.97 13.96
N SER A 235 73.73 -15.59 12.69
CA SER A 235 74.74 -15.80 11.65
C SER A 235 75.84 -14.74 11.74
N LYS A 236 77.09 -15.20 11.88
CA LYS A 236 78.29 -14.37 11.93
C LYS A 236 78.48 -13.60 10.62
N VAL A 237 78.57 -12.27 10.74
CA VAL A 237 78.95 -11.35 9.65
C VAL A 237 80.44 -11.55 9.32
N ILE A 238 80.73 -12.01 8.11
CA ILE A 238 82.09 -12.05 7.55
C ILE A 238 82.35 -10.72 6.83
N LYS A 239 83.35 -9.96 7.29
CA LYS A 239 83.79 -8.70 6.68
C LYS A 239 84.54 -8.95 5.36
N PRO A 240 84.29 -8.18 4.28
CA PRO A 240 85.07 -8.28 3.04
C PRO A 240 86.44 -7.57 3.15
N LYS A 241 87.50 -8.26 2.69
CA LYS A 241 88.87 -7.72 2.55
C LYS A 241 88.96 -6.75 1.35
N ARG A 242 89.43 -5.52 1.60
CA ARG A 242 89.88 -4.57 0.56
C ARG A 242 91.11 -5.13 -0.16
N LYS A 243 91.11 -5.12 -1.50
CA LYS A 243 92.33 -5.21 -2.32
C LYS A 243 92.81 -3.79 -2.65
N LEU A 244 94.07 -3.50 -2.33
CA LEU A 244 94.82 -2.38 -2.89
C LEU A 244 95.37 -2.80 -4.26
N PHE A 245 95.26 -1.93 -5.26
CA PHE A 245 96.19 -1.90 -6.39
C PHE A 245 96.85 -0.52 -6.43
N LYS A 246 98.19 -0.56 -6.44
CA LYS A 246 99.06 0.51 -6.91
C LYS A 246 99.22 0.35 -8.41
#